data_AF-A0A497C8J0-F1
#
_entry.id   AF-A0A497C8J0-F1
#
_cell.length_a   1.000
_cell.length_b   1.000
_cell.length_c   1.000
_cell.angle_alpha   90.00
_cell.angle_beta   90.00
_cell.angle_gamma   90.00
#
_symmetry.space_group_name_H-M   'P 1'
#
loop_
_entity.id
_entity.type
_entity.pdbx_description
1 polymer ?
#
loop_
_entity_poly.entity_id
_entity_poly.type
_entity_poly.pdbx_seq_one_letter_code
_entity_poly.pdbx_strand_id
1 'polypeptide(L)'
;QTLKLAQTAIDPDDLNGARRVVSFLRELDQDTWDQVVEDAQSYNRYQAGRLLADPGLRPDKVERAMTISRCLYGLPWWLREAHYWRVLRGRKKAGRPKGKATTGVEKWRE
;
A
#
# COMPACT_ATOMS: atom_id res chain seq x y z
N GLN A 1 -13.05 13.25 26.04
CA GLN A 1 -13.30 12.52 24.79
C GLN A 1 -12.34 11.34 24.78
N THR A 2 -12.85 10.13 25.02
CA THR A 2 -12.03 8.92 25.13
C THR A 2 -11.48 8.60 23.74
N LEU A 3 -10.14 8.66 23.59
CA LEU A 3 -9.46 8.21 22.39
C LEU A 3 -9.97 6.81 22.05
N LYS A 4 -10.53 6.63 20.86
CA LYS A 4 -10.96 5.34 20.32
C LYS A 4 -9.70 4.53 19.96
N LEU A 5 -8.90 4.21 20.98
CA LEU A 5 -7.60 3.56 20.89
C LEU A 5 -7.82 2.13 20.38
N ALA A 6 -7.14 1.82 19.29
CA ALA A 6 -7.05 0.52 18.64
C ALA A 6 -8.42 -0.10 18.29
N GLN A 7 -8.91 0.16 17.06
CA GLN A 7 -9.83 -0.79 16.44
C GLN A 7 -9.18 -2.18 16.47
N THR A 8 -9.96 -3.21 16.80
CA THR A 8 -9.50 -4.59 16.83
C THR A 8 -8.77 -4.89 15.53
N ALA A 9 -7.53 -5.37 15.62
CA ALA A 9 -6.75 -5.73 14.45
C ALA A 9 -7.58 -6.73 13.62
N ILE A 10 -7.94 -6.33 12.39
CA ILE A 10 -8.62 -7.21 11.46
C ILE A 10 -7.63 -8.32 11.12
N ASP A 11 -8.08 -9.58 11.26
CA ASP A 11 -7.30 -10.73 10.82
C ASP A 11 -6.99 -10.58 9.31
N PRO A 12 -5.71 -10.40 8.92
CA PRO A 12 -5.36 -10.24 7.52
C PRO A 12 -5.54 -11.53 6.71
N ASP A 13 -5.73 -12.69 7.36
CA ASP A 13 -5.98 -13.98 6.73
C ASP A 13 -7.48 -14.26 6.56
N ASP A 14 -8.36 -13.45 7.19
CA ASP A 14 -9.77 -13.38 6.80
C ASP A 14 -9.90 -12.62 5.48
N LEU A 15 -10.27 -13.34 4.42
CA LEU A 15 -10.49 -12.78 3.08
C LEU A 15 -11.51 -11.62 3.08
N ASN A 16 -12.52 -11.66 3.96
CA ASN A 16 -13.50 -10.58 4.05
C ASN A 16 -12.94 -9.36 4.79
N GLY A 17 -12.22 -9.57 5.89
CA GLY A 17 -11.48 -8.54 6.60
C GLY A 17 -10.47 -7.83 5.70
N ALA A 18 -9.65 -8.60 4.99
CA ALA A 18 -8.62 -8.05 4.12
C ALA A 18 -9.18 -7.23 2.95
N ARG A 19 -10.32 -7.64 2.37
CA ARG A 19 -11.02 -6.85 1.34
C ARG A 19 -11.48 -5.49 1.86
N ARG A 20 -11.95 -5.41 3.10
CA ARG A 20 -12.35 -4.14 3.73
C ARG A 20 -11.15 -3.24 3.95
N VAL A 21 -10.03 -3.80 4.42
CA VAL A 21 -8.76 -3.07 4.59
C VAL A 21 -8.28 -2.50 3.27
N VAL A 22 -8.19 -3.31 2.21
CA VAL A 22 -7.78 -2.84 0.87
C VAL A 22 -8.71 -1.73 0.36
N SER A 23 -10.02 -1.89 0.54
CA SER A 23 -11.02 -0.90 0.12
C SER A 23 -10.93 0.40 0.90
N PHE A 24 -10.56 0.36 2.18
CA PHE A 24 -10.31 1.55 2.99
C PHE A 24 -9.02 2.25 2.55
N LEU A 25 -7.91 1.51 2.48
CA LEU A 25 -6.59 2.06 2.19
C LEU A 25 -6.50 2.72 0.80
N ARG A 26 -7.21 2.19 -0.20
CA ARG A 26 -7.19 2.77 -1.55
C ARG A 26 -7.88 4.14 -1.65
N GLU A 27 -8.75 4.48 -0.70
CA GLU A 27 -9.52 5.74 -0.70
C GLU A 27 -8.88 6.82 0.17
N LEU A 28 -7.80 6.50 0.90
CA LEU A 28 -7.06 7.48 1.69
C LEU A 28 -6.51 8.61 0.80
N ASP A 29 -6.36 9.81 1.35
CA ASP A 29 -5.55 10.84 0.71
C ASP A 29 -4.06 10.41 0.65
N GLN A 30 -3.23 11.21 -0.03
CA GLN A 30 -1.84 10.82 -0.25
C GLN A 30 -1.01 10.89 1.04
N ASP A 31 -1.21 11.91 1.86
CA ASP A 31 -0.43 12.12 3.09
C ASP A 31 -0.75 11.02 4.11
N THR A 32 -2.03 10.71 4.31
CA THR A 32 -2.45 9.61 5.20
C THR A 32 -1.96 8.24 4.68
N TRP A 33 -1.97 8.05 3.36
CA TRP A 33 -1.42 6.83 2.76
C TRP A 33 0.07 6.67 3.03
N ASP A 34 0.86 7.73 2.85
CA ASP A 34 2.30 7.71 3.07
C ASP A 34 2.63 7.43 4.54
N GLN A 35 1.87 8.02 5.48
CA GLN A 35 1.99 7.72 6.90
C GLN A 35 1.72 6.24 7.21
N VAL A 36 0.65 5.65 6.64
CA VAL A 36 0.34 4.23 6.85
C VAL A 36 1.46 3.32 6.32
N VAL A 37 2.05 3.67 5.17
CA VAL A 37 3.18 2.93 4.60
C VAL A 37 4.40 3.02 5.53
N GLU A 38 4.71 4.21 6.05
CA GLU A 38 5.83 4.42 6.96
C GLU A 38 5.64 3.65 8.28
N ASP A 39 4.45 3.73 8.88
CA ASP A 39 4.11 3.03 10.11
C ASP A 39 4.24 1.50 9.93
N ALA A 40 3.75 0.98 8.81
CA ALA A 40 3.87 -0.44 8.48
C ALA A 40 5.34 -0.88 8.35
N GLN A 41 6.17 -0.08 7.68
CA GLN A 41 7.61 -0.37 7.57
C GLN A 41 8.32 -0.30 8.92
N SER A 42 8.00 0.69 9.74
CA SER A 42 8.57 0.87 11.08
C SER A 42 8.21 -0.29 12.00
N TYR A 43 6.94 -0.73 11.99
CA TYR A 43 6.50 -1.90 12.72
C TYR A 43 7.23 -3.17 12.25
N ASN A 44 7.37 -3.36 10.95
CA ASN A 44 8.09 -4.51 10.41
C ASN A 44 9.56 -4.53 10.86
N ARG A 45 10.27 -3.39 10.78
CA ARG A 45 11.65 -3.27 11.28
C ARG A 45 11.74 -3.60 12.76
N TYR A 46 10.80 -3.12 13.56
CA TYR A 46 10.72 -3.44 14.99
C TYR A 46 10.55 -4.95 15.23
N GLN A 47 9.64 -5.62 14.52
CA GLN A 47 9.45 -7.07 14.66
C GLN A 47 10.69 -7.86 14.24
N ALA A 48 11.36 -7.47 13.15
CA ALA A 48 12.62 -8.06 12.74
C ALA A 48 13.70 -7.90 13.83
N GLY A 49 13.84 -6.69 14.38
CA GLY A 49 14.78 -6.40 15.47
C GLY A 49 14.51 -7.26 16.71
N ARG A 50 13.24 -7.45 17.08
CA ARG A 50 12.86 -8.34 18.20
C ARG A 50 13.27 -9.79 17.96
N LEU A 51 13.02 -10.33 16.77
CA LEU A 51 13.38 -11.72 16.43
C LEU A 51 14.90 -11.93 16.31
N LEU A 52 15.65 -10.88 15.97
CA LEU A 52 17.11 -10.90 15.97
C LEU A 52 17.68 -10.84 17.39
N ALA A 53 17.10 -10.01 18.27
CA ALA A 53 17.54 -9.84 19.66
C ALA A 53 17.16 -11.03 20.55
N ASP A 54 15.98 -11.62 20.33
CA ASP A 54 15.49 -12.77 21.08
C ASP A 54 15.03 -13.89 20.12
N PRO A 55 15.96 -14.80 19.75
CA PRO A 55 15.63 -15.97 18.94
C PRO A 55 14.62 -16.93 19.59
N GLY A 56 14.41 -16.85 20.91
CA GLY A 56 13.48 -17.68 21.66
C GLY A 56 12.01 -17.42 21.31
N LEU A 57 11.69 -16.23 20.79
CA LEU A 57 10.33 -15.88 20.34
C LEU A 57 9.83 -16.73 19.17
N ARG A 58 10.74 -17.23 18.34
CA ARG A 58 10.47 -18.26 17.32
C ARG A 58 11.66 -19.21 17.26
N PRO A 59 11.64 -20.33 17.98
CA PRO A 59 12.79 -21.22 18.08
C PRO A 59 13.25 -21.82 16.74
N ASP A 60 12.30 -22.13 15.85
CA ASP A 60 12.59 -22.64 14.51
C ASP A 60 13.41 -21.62 13.70
N LYS A 61 14.62 -22.04 13.30
CA LYS A 61 15.58 -21.17 12.62
C LYS A 61 15.11 -20.77 11.22
N VAL A 62 14.46 -21.68 10.50
CA VAL A 62 14.02 -21.46 9.12
C VAL A 62 12.81 -20.54 9.12
N GLU A 63 11.81 -20.80 9.97
CA GLU A 63 10.65 -19.92 10.13
C GLU A 63 11.04 -18.53 10.59
N ARG A 64 11.98 -18.43 11.55
CA ARG A 64 12.48 -17.15 12.03
C ARG A 64 13.19 -16.37 10.92
N ALA A 65 14.08 -17.01 10.17
CA ALA A 65 14.77 -16.37 9.05
C ALA A 65 13.79 -15.91 7.96
N MET A 66 12.79 -16.73 7.61
CA MET A 66 11.72 -16.35 6.69
C MET A 66 10.91 -15.16 7.21
N THR A 67 10.58 -15.16 8.50
CA THR A 67 9.82 -14.07 9.11
C THR A 67 10.61 -12.77 9.11
N ILE A 68 11.89 -12.81 9.51
CA ILE A 68 12.79 -11.65 9.48
C ILE A 68 12.92 -11.12 8.05
N SER A 69 13.14 -11.99 7.07
CA SER A 69 13.24 -11.60 5.65
C SER A 69 11.96 -10.92 5.16
N ARG A 70 10.78 -11.48 5.50
CA ARG A 70 9.47 -10.89 5.18
C ARG A 70 9.26 -9.55 5.85
N CYS A 71 9.71 -9.37 7.09
CA CYS A 71 9.63 -8.08 7.77
C CYS A 71 10.56 -7.04 7.11
N LEU A 72 11.80 -7.39 6.80
CA LEU A 72 12.78 -6.43 6.28
C LEU A 72 12.56 -6.06 4.81
N TYR A 73 12.13 -7.01 3.99
CA TYR A 73 12.05 -6.84 2.54
C TYR A 73 10.65 -7.04 1.97
N GLY A 74 9.73 -7.59 2.76
CA GLY A 74 8.35 -7.78 2.37
C GLY A 74 7.47 -6.60 2.76
N LEU A 75 6.60 -6.20 1.84
CA LEU A 75 5.41 -5.44 2.19
C LEU A 75 4.24 -6.41 2.45
N PRO A 76 3.29 -6.08 3.33
CA PRO A 76 2.06 -6.84 3.46
C PRO A 76 1.31 -6.88 2.11
N TRP A 77 0.69 -8.03 1.78
CA TRP A 77 0.05 -8.21 0.48
C TRP A 77 -1.10 -7.23 0.24
N TRP A 78 -1.88 -6.92 1.28
CA TRP A 78 -3.00 -5.97 1.23
C TRP A 78 -2.53 -4.54 0.95
N LEU A 79 -1.33 -4.18 1.40
CA LEU A 79 -0.75 -2.86 1.13
C LEU A 79 -0.30 -2.75 -0.33
N ARG A 80 0.32 -3.81 -0.87
CA ARG A 80 0.66 -3.89 -2.30
C ARG A 80 -0.58 -3.83 -3.19
N GLU A 81 -1.63 -4.55 -2.82
CA GLU A 81 -2.90 -4.57 -3.54
C GLU A 81 -3.55 -3.19 -3.55
N ALA A 82 -3.65 -2.53 -2.39
CA ALA A 82 -4.18 -1.17 -2.31
C ALA A 82 -3.37 -0.18 -3.17
N HIS A 83 -2.03 -0.28 -3.13
CA HIS A 83 -1.15 0.54 -3.96
C HIS A 83 -1.41 0.33 -5.46
N TYR A 84 -1.53 -0.92 -5.90
CA TYR A 84 -1.86 -1.25 -7.30
C TYR A 84 -3.12 -0.52 -7.77
N TRP A 85 -4.20 -0.56 -6.98
CA TRP A 85 -5.46 0.11 -7.32
C TRP A 85 -5.34 1.64 -7.34
N ARG A 86 -4.59 2.22 -6.41
CA ARG A 86 -4.32 3.68 -6.38
C ARG A 86 -3.61 4.15 -7.64
N VAL A 87 -2.54 3.45 -8.05
CA VAL A 87 -1.79 3.76 -9.29
C VAL A 87 -2.68 3.61 -10.52
N LEU A 88 -3.49 2.56 -10.57
CA LEU A 88 -4.36 2.29 -11.71
C LEU A 88 -5.46 3.37 -11.89
N ARG A 89 -5.98 3.92 -10.79
CA ARG A 89 -6.89 5.09 -10.82
C ARG A 89 -6.17 6.37 -11.28
N GLY A 90 -4.95 6.61 -10.82
CA GLY A 90 -4.14 7.76 -11.24
C GLY A 90 -3.90 7.78 -12.75
N ARG A 91 -3.65 6.61 -13.35
CA ARG A 91 -3.47 6.46 -14.80
C ARG A 91 -4.73 6.76 -15.62
N LYS A 92 -5.93 6.47 -15.11
CA LYS A 92 -7.20 6.78 -15.82
C LYS A 92 -7.52 8.27 -15.86
N LYS A 93 -6.99 9.10 -14.95
CA LYS A 93 -7.14 10.56 -14.99
C LYS A 93 -6.20 11.26 -15.97
N ALA A 94 -5.14 10.59 -16.44
CA ALA A 94 -4.21 11.12 -17.45
C ALA A 94 -4.75 10.97 -18.89
N GLY A 95 -6.06 11.14 -19.08
CA GLY A 95 -6.76 10.95 -20.34
C GLY A 95 -6.88 12.24 -21.16
N ARG A 96 -6.01 12.34 -22.18
CA ARG A 96 -6.07 13.17 -23.39
C ARG A 96 -5.68 14.66 -23.24
N PRO A 97 -4.51 15.10 -23.76
CA PRO A 97 -4.31 16.52 -24.05
C PRO A 97 -5.38 16.95 -25.05
N LYS A 98 -6.20 17.95 -24.69
CA LYS A 98 -7.09 18.63 -25.63
C LYS A 98 -6.20 19.21 -26.73
N GLY A 99 -6.13 18.52 -27.87
CA GLY A 99 -5.51 19.06 -29.07
C GLY A 99 -6.09 20.43 -29.32
N LYS A 100 -5.22 21.45 -29.34
CA LYS A 100 -5.61 22.79 -29.77
C LYS A 100 -6.18 22.64 -31.18
N ALA A 101 -7.44 22.99 -31.37
CA ALA A 101 -8.01 23.15 -32.69
C ALA A 101 -7.24 24.28 -33.39
N THR A 102 -6.29 23.94 -34.26
CA THR A 102 -5.70 24.88 -35.20
C THR A 102 -6.69 25.05 -36.34
N THR A 103 -7.48 26.10 -36.26
CA THR A 103 -8.23 26.66 -37.39
C THR A 103 -7.22 27.12 -38.43
N GLY A 104 -7.04 26.32 -39.48
CA GLY A 104 -6.22 26.67 -40.64
C GLY A 104 -6.91 26.09 -41.87
N VAL A 105 -7.86 26.86 -42.43
CA VAL A 105 -8.52 26.52 -43.69
C VAL A 105 -7.49 26.76 -44.80
N GLU A 106 -6.83 25.70 -45.23
CA GLU A 106 -5.95 25.72 -46.39
C GLU A 106 -6.79 25.61 -47.66
N LYS A 107 -6.97 26.75 -48.34
CA LYS A 107 -7.66 26.86 -49.61
C LYS A 107 -6.63 26.81 -50.73
N TRP A 108 -6.33 25.62 -51.24
CA TRP A 108 -5.71 25.44 -52.54
C TRP A 108 -6.72 24.81 -53.49
N ARG A 109 -7.22 25.61 -54.43
CA ARG A 109 -7.78 25.13 -55.70
C ARG A 109 -6.93 25.71 -56.81
N GLU A 110 -6.66 24.84 -57.77
CA GLU A 110 -6.01 25.01 -59.07
C GLU A 110 -6.55 26.21 -59.87
#